data_AF-A0A1W9NV67-F1
#
_entry.id   AF-A0A1W9NV67-F1
#
_cell.length_a   1.000
_cell.length_b   1.000
_cell.length_c   1.000
_cell.angle_alpha   90.00
_cell.angle_beta   90.00
_cell.angle_gamma   90.00
#
_symmetry.space_group_name_H-M   'P 1'
#
loop_
_entity.id
_entity.type
_entity.pdbx_description
1 polymer ?
#
loop_
_entity_poly.entity_id
_entity_poly.type
_entity_poly.pdbx_seq_one_letter_code
_entity_poly.pdbx_strand_id
1 'polypeptide(L)'
;MYADTSAISVFINKSQTELTLYFLKIFLAPGQLTGIDIWINPHYKIIINQACNGMIPILFLWASILAYPSNIRYKIFWMAIGYIIFTFVNVFRILLVVHFV
;
A
#
# COMPACT_ATOMS: atom_id res chain seq x y z
N MET A 1 7.17 3.53 -12.12
CA MET A 1 7.07 2.70 -10.90
C MET A 1 5.76 2.93 -10.19
N TYR A 2 5.27 4.17 -10.09
CA TYR A 2 3.86 4.46 -9.82
C TYR A 2 3.01 4.51 -11.11
N ALA A 3 3.52 5.12 -12.19
CA ALA A 3 2.89 5.06 -13.50
C ALA A 3 3.22 3.74 -14.22
N ASP A 4 2.24 3.20 -14.96
CA ASP A 4 2.32 1.99 -15.79
C ASP A 4 3.19 2.19 -17.04
N THR A 5 4.42 2.65 -16.84
CA THR A 5 5.36 2.97 -17.92
C THR A 5 6.20 1.77 -18.33
N SER A 6 6.26 0.72 -17.51
CA SER A 6 7.00 -0.51 -17.78
C SER A 6 6.33 -1.75 -17.20
N ALA A 7 6.54 -2.92 -17.80
CA ALA A 7 5.99 -4.19 -17.31
C ALA A 7 6.34 -4.47 -15.83
N ILE A 8 7.53 -4.05 -15.40
CA ILE A 8 8.00 -4.16 -14.01
C ILE A 8 7.18 -3.25 -13.09
N SER A 9 6.87 -2.02 -13.52
CA SER A 9 6.04 -1.11 -12.71
C SER A 9 4.62 -1.61 -12.53
N VAL A 10 4.02 -2.19 -13.58
CA VAL A 10 2.69 -2.80 -13.51
C VAL A 10 2.69 -3.97 -12.53
N PHE A 11 3.71 -4.84 -12.62
CA PHE A 11 3.86 -5.99 -11.72
C PHE A 11 3.97 -5.55 -10.26
N ILE A 12 4.87 -4.61 -9.95
CA ILE A 12 5.10 -4.13 -8.59
C ILE A 12 3.86 -3.42 -8.01
N ASN A 13 3.20 -2.57 -8.79
CA ASN A 13 1.94 -1.94 -8.39
C ASN A 13 0.86 -2.98 -8.10
N LYS A 14 0.70 -3.97 -8.98
CA LYS A 14 -0.31 -5.03 -8.83
C LYS A 14 -0.07 -5.85 -7.57
N SER A 15 1.16 -6.29 -7.34
CA SER A 15 1.53 -7.05 -6.12
C SER A 15 1.28 -6.24 -4.85
N GLN A 16 1.62 -4.96 -4.83
CA GLN A 16 1.37 -4.11 -3.66
C GLN A 16 -0.13 -3.89 -3.41
N THR A 17 -0.92 -3.70 -4.47
CA THR A 17 -2.37 -3.58 -4.36
C THR A 17 -2.99 -4.88 -3.85
N GLU A 18 -2.60 -6.04 -4.37
CA GLU A 18 -3.06 -7.35 -3.90
C GLU A 18 -2.71 -7.59 -2.43
N LEU A 19 -1.49 -7.23 -2.00
CA LEU A 19 -1.09 -7.30 -0.60
C LEU A 19 -1.94 -6.41 0.30
N THR A 20 -2.23 -5.18 -0.15
CA THR A 20 -3.07 -4.24 0.59
C THR A 20 -4.51 -4.77 0.72
N LEU A 21 -5.07 -5.30 -0.36
CA LEU A 21 -6.41 -5.92 -0.36
C LEU A 21 -6.46 -7.17 0.53
N TYR A 22 -5.41 -7.98 0.53
CA TYR A 22 -5.29 -9.15 1.40
C TYR A 22 -5.37 -8.76 2.87
N PHE A 23 -4.60 -7.76 3.30
CA PHE A 23 -4.67 -7.27 4.69
C PHE A 23 -6.01 -6.63 5.02
N LEU A 24 -6.59 -5.85 4.10
CA LEU A 24 -7.90 -5.22 4.31
C LEU A 24 -9.02 -6.25 4.47
N LYS A 25 -8.99 -7.35 3.71
CA LYS A 25 -9.98 -8.42 3.80
C LYS A 25 -10.06 -9.09 5.18
N ILE A 26 -8.98 -9.01 5.99
CA ILE A 26 -8.98 -9.53 7.36
C ILE A 26 -9.88 -8.68 8.28
N PHE A 27 -10.00 -7.38 8.00
CA PHE A 27 -10.69 -6.43 8.86
C PHE A 27 -12.07 -6.01 8.33
N LEU A 28 -12.35 -6.16 7.03
CA LEU A 28 -13.64 -5.82 6.42
C LEU A 28 -14.62 -7.00 6.44
N ALA A 29 -15.92 -6.70 6.52
CA ALA A 29 -16.98 -7.71 6.47
C ALA A 29 -17.08 -8.37 5.07
N PRO A 30 -17.52 -9.64 4.99
CA PRO A 30 -17.71 -10.32 3.72
C PRO A 30 -18.74 -9.57 2.86
N GLY A 31 -18.34 -9.13 1.67
CA GLY A 31 -19.17 -8.34 0.74
C GLY A 31 -18.84 -6.85 0.69
N GLN A 32 -18.04 -6.31 1.63
CA GLN A 32 -17.57 -4.92 1.55
C GLN A 32 -16.41 -4.73 0.57
N LEU A 33 -15.72 -5.80 0.16
CA LEU A 33 -14.55 -5.72 -0.71
C LEU A 33 -14.79 -6.54 -1.98
N THR A 34 -15.00 -5.86 -3.10
CA THR A 34 -15.33 -6.46 -4.40
C THR A 34 -14.25 -6.08 -5.41
N GLY A 35 -13.24 -6.93 -5.54
CA GLY A 35 -12.06 -6.61 -6.35
C GLY A 35 -11.26 -5.46 -5.74
N ILE A 36 -11.19 -4.32 -6.45
CA ILE A 36 -10.52 -3.08 -6.00
C ILE A 36 -11.48 -2.08 -5.32
N ASP A 37 -12.78 -2.37 -5.34
CA ASP A 37 -13.82 -1.49 -4.80
C ASP A 37 -14.15 -1.90 -3.36
N ILE A 38 -14.08 -0.94 -2.43
CA ILE A 38 -14.51 -1.07 -1.04
C ILE A 38 -15.81 -0.32 -0.84
N TRP A 39 -16.86 -1.03 -0.46
CA TRP A 39 -18.18 -0.48 -0.16
C TRP A 39 -18.26 -0.06 1.30
N ILE A 40 -18.41 1.25 1.54
CA ILE A 40 -18.68 1.81 2.88
C ILE A 40 -20.18 1.81 3.15
N ASN A 41 -20.98 2.24 2.16
CA ASN A 41 -22.44 2.32 2.21
C ASN A 41 -23.05 2.02 0.83
N PRO A 42 -24.37 1.77 0.71
CA PRO A 42 -25.02 1.48 -0.58
C PRO A 42 -24.81 2.57 -1.65
N HIS A 43 -24.51 3.80 -1.21
CA HIS A 43 -24.30 4.97 -2.07
C HIS A 43 -22.85 5.46 -2.11
N TYR A 44 -21.92 4.83 -1.37
CA TYR A 44 -20.53 5.30 -1.25
C TYR A 44 -19.53 4.14 -1.35
N LYS A 45 -18.64 4.23 -2.34
CA LYS A 45 -17.57 3.26 -2.58
C LYS A 45 -16.21 3.95 -2.69
N ILE A 46 -15.19 3.36 -2.09
CA ILE A 46 -13.79 3.73 -2.27
C ILE A 46 -13.20 2.80 -3.32
N ILE A 47 -12.60 3.38 -4.36
CA ILE A 47 -11.86 2.63 -5.36
C ILE A 47 -10.38 2.70 -4.97
N ILE A 48 -9.76 1.56 -4.63
CA ILE A 48 -8.31 1.52 -4.43
C ILE A 48 -7.65 1.60 -5.80
N ASN A 49 -7.34 2.83 -6.22
CA ASN A 49 -6.49 3.06 -7.38
C ASN A 49 -5.01 2.85 -7.02
N GLN A 50 -4.13 2.80 -8.01
CA GLN A 50 -2.68 2.61 -7.85
C GLN A 50 -2.03 3.61 -6.88
N ALA A 51 -2.66 4.76 -6.61
CA ALA A 51 -2.18 5.78 -5.67
C ALA A 51 -2.36 5.40 -4.20
N CYS A 52 -3.31 4.50 -3.92
CA CYS A 52 -3.78 4.17 -2.58
C CYS A 52 -3.10 2.92 -2.01
N ASN A 53 -2.24 2.23 -2.78
CA ASN A 53 -1.52 1.03 -2.36
C ASN A 53 -0.28 1.33 -1.48
N GLY A 54 -0.01 2.59 -1.16
CA GLY A 54 1.10 2.99 -0.29
C GLY A 54 2.48 2.98 -0.98
N MET A 55 2.56 2.77 -2.29
CA MET A 55 3.84 2.68 -3.02
C MET A 55 4.67 3.97 -2.97
N ILE A 56 4.01 5.13 -3.13
CA ILE A 56 4.69 6.44 -3.15
C ILE A 56 5.52 6.68 -1.88
N PRO A 57 4.94 6.63 -0.66
CA PRO A 57 5.71 6.87 0.55
C PRO A 57 6.80 5.80 0.78
N ILE A 58 6.58 4.55 0.38
CA ILE A 58 7.60 3.49 0.45
C ILE A 58 8.82 3.83 -0.42
N LEU A 59 8.60 4.26 -1.67
CA LEU A 59 9.67 4.65 -2.57
C LEU A 59 10.44 5.87 -2.04
N PHE A 60 9.74 6.84 -1.45
CA PHE A 60 10.37 7.99 -0.80
C PHE A 60 11.27 7.58 0.38
N LEU A 61 10.81 6.62 1.19
CA LEU A 61 11.62 6.09 2.29
C LEU A 61 12.87 5.39 1.76
N TRP A 62 12.73 4.55 0.74
CA TRP A 62 13.85 3.83 0.15
C TRP A 62 14.86 4.79 -0.49
N ALA A 63 14.40 5.82 -1.19
CA ALA A 63 15.27 6.86 -1.73
C ALA A 63 16.09 7.55 -0.62
N SER A 64 15.43 7.88 0.50
CA SER A 64 16.07 8.51 1.65
C SER A 64 17.13 7.61 2.31
N ILE A 65 16.84 6.32 2.48
CA ILE A 65 17.77 5.35 3.08
C ILE A 65 18.96 5.07 2.14
N LEU A 66 18.72 4.99 0.83
CA LEU A 66 19.77 4.76 -0.16
C LEU A 66 20.75 5.92 -0.22
N ALA A 67 20.27 7.16 -0.12
CA ALA A 67 21.09 8.37 -0.11
C ALA A 67 22.00 8.49 1.13
N TYR A 68 21.63 7.86 2.25
CA TYR A 68 22.40 7.97 3.49
C TYR A 68 23.73 7.19 3.42
N PRO A 69 24.87 7.76 3.83
CA PRO A 69 26.16 7.05 3.81
C PRO A 69 26.27 6.06 4.98
N SER A 70 25.76 4.84 4.78
CA SER A 70 25.87 3.73 5.74
C SER A 70 26.15 2.39 5.03
N ASN A 71 26.53 1.37 5.81
CA ASN A 71 26.76 0.03 5.27
C ASN A 71 25.46 -0.55 4.67
N ILE A 72 25.60 -1.25 3.54
CA ILE A 72 24.47 -1.80 2.77
C ILE A 72 23.56 -2.73 3.60
N ARG A 73 24.14 -3.46 4.56
CA ARG A 73 23.40 -4.35 5.48
C ARG A 73 22.38 -3.58 6.31
N TYR A 74 22.76 -2.42 6.86
CA TYR A 74 21.86 -1.58 7.64
C TYR A 74 20.79 -0.95 6.74
N LYS A 75 21.15 -0.55 5.51
CA LYS A 75 20.18 -0.02 4.54
C LYS A 75 19.06 -1.02 4.25
N ILE A 76 19.43 -2.26 3.90
CA ILE A 76 18.46 -3.32 3.58
C ILE A 76 17.59 -3.64 4.81
N PHE A 77 18.18 -3.73 6.00
CA PHE A 77 17.44 -3.98 7.24
C PHE A 77 16.40 -2.89 7.52
N TRP A 78 16.79 -1.61 7.44
CA TRP A 78 15.88 -0.48 7.67
C TRP A 78 14.85 -0.31 6.56
N MET A 79 15.21 -0.60 5.30
CA MET A 79 14.26 -0.63 4.19
C MET A 79 13.17 -1.69 4.39
N ALA A 80 13.54 -2.88 4.87
CA ALA A 80 12.60 -3.97 5.14
C ALA A 80 11.66 -3.63 6.30
N ILE A 81 12.19 -3.15 7.42
CA ILE A 81 11.37 -2.71 8.57
C ILE A 81 10.44 -1.57 8.15
N GLY A 82 10.97 -0.59 7.43
CA GLY A 82 10.20 0.54 6.91
C GLY A 82 9.05 0.09 6.01
N TYR A 83 9.31 -0.84 5.09
CA TYR A 83 8.29 -1.40 4.21
C TYR A 83 7.14 -2.04 4.98
N ILE A 84 7.45 -2.84 6.01
CA ILE A 84 6.45 -3.49 6.86
C ILE A 84 5.60 -2.44 7.58
N ILE A 85 6.24 -1.48 8.25
CA ILE A 85 5.55 -0.42 8.99
C ILE A 85 4.63 0.39 8.07
N PHE A 86 5.13 0.85 6.92
CA PHE A 86 4.34 1.64 5.98
C PHE A 86 3.17 0.86 5.38
N THR A 87 3.33 -0.44 5.15
CA THR A 87 2.23 -1.30 4.69
C THR A 87 1.11 -1.35 5.73
N PHE A 88 1.45 -1.56 7.01
CA PHE A 88 0.45 -1.55 8.10
C PHE A 88 -0.21 -0.18 8.27
N VAL A 89 0.57 0.91 8.24
CA VAL A 89 0.02 2.28 8.33
C VAL A 89 -0.91 2.57 7.16
N ASN A 90 -0.61 2.10 5.95
CA ASN A 90 -1.48 2.28 4.79
C ASN A 90 -2.81 1.53 4.96
N VAL A 91 -2.76 0.28 5.44
CA VAL A 91 -3.98 -0.50 5.75
C VAL A 91 -4.80 0.22 6.82
N PHE A 92 -4.16 0.66 7.90
CA PHE A 92 -4.82 1.42 8.98
C PHE A 92 -5.48 2.71 8.47
N ARG A 93 -4.78 3.47 7.62
CA ARG A 93 -5.34 4.67 6.98
C ARG A 93 -6.62 4.37 6.21
N ILE A 94 -6.62 3.30 5.41
CA ILE A 94 -7.80 2.91 4.63
C ILE A 94 -8.95 2.50 5.57
N LEU A 95 -8.66 1.73 6.63
CA LEU A 95 -9.65 1.34 7.63
C LEU A 95 -10.26 2.54 8.34
N LEU A 96 -9.45 3.55 8.69
CA LEU A 96 -9.97 4.79 9.28
C LEU A 96 -10.97 5.47 8.35
N VAL A 97 -10.66 5.59 7.06
CA VAL A 97 -11.60 6.21 6.10
C VAL A 97 -12.86 5.36 5.94
N VAL A 98 -12.76 4.04 6.01
CA VAL A 98 -13.93 3.14 5.89
C VAL A 98 -14.86 3.23 7.12
N HIS A 99 -14.32 3.39 8.32
CA HIS A 99 -15.11 3.37 9.56
C HIS A 99 -15.49 4.76 10.11
N PHE A 100 -14.73 5.81 9.79
CA PHE A 100 -14.91 7.15 10.36
C PHE A 100 -15.41 8.21 9.35
N VAL A 101 -15.80 7.81 8.14
CA VAL A 101 -16.50 8.67 7.15
C VAL A 101 -17.98 8.34 7.11
#